data_AF-A0A3D1MAG0-F1
#
_entry.id   AF-A0A3D1MAG0-F1
#
_cell.length_a   1.000
_cell.length_b   1.000
_cell.length_c   1.000
_cell.angle_alpha   90.00
_cell.angle_beta   90.00
_cell.angle_gamma   90.00
#
_symmetry.space_group_name_H-M   'P 1'
#
loop_
_entity.id
_entity.type
_entity.pdbx_description
1 polymer ?
#
loop_
_entity_poly.entity_id
_entity_poly.type
_entity_poly.pdbx_seq_one_letter_code
_entity_poly.pdbx_strand_id
1 'polypeptide(L)'
;KPFVPEENIIEWMIRETSSSKLVGMDLKAFAHETASESPAPGGGSISAYVGTLGVALGTMVANLSSHKRGWDDRWDFFSQWADNGQQILSKLLRLVDEDTAAFERIMAAIRLPKGSSEEKAARQQAMKEA
;
A
#
# COMPACT_ATOMS: atom_id res chain seq x y z
N LYS A 1 -5.57 -3.91 36.09
CA LYS A 1 -6.14 -4.34 34.79
C LYS A 1 -4.98 -4.49 33.80
N PRO A 2 -4.99 -5.48 32.89
CA PRO A 2 -4.01 -5.54 31.82
C PRO A 2 -4.13 -4.31 30.91
N PHE A 3 -3.02 -3.86 30.36
CA PHE A 3 -3.00 -2.79 29.37
C PHE A 3 -3.53 -3.33 28.05
N VAL A 4 -4.60 -2.72 27.52
CA VAL A 4 -5.19 -3.05 26.22
C VAL A 4 -4.83 -1.93 25.25
N PRO A 5 -3.81 -2.09 24.39
CA PRO A 5 -3.33 -1.01 23.51
C PRO A 5 -4.44 -0.34 22.69
N GLU A 6 -5.40 -1.12 22.21
CA GLU A 6 -6.51 -0.67 21.38
C GLU A 6 -7.49 0.27 22.11
N GLU A 7 -7.52 0.22 23.45
CA GLU A 7 -8.36 1.09 24.29
C GLU A 7 -7.57 2.25 24.91
N ASN A 8 -6.23 2.20 24.86
CA ASN A 8 -5.36 3.11 25.61
C ASN A 8 -4.38 3.90 24.73
N ILE A 9 -4.26 3.58 23.44
CA ILE A 9 -3.44 4.32 22.46
C ILE A 9 -4.38 5.04 21.48
N ILE A 10 -4.34 6.36 21.49
CA ILE A 10 -5.26 7.23 20.74
C ILE A 10 -5.19 6.94 19.24
N GLU A 11 -3.99 6.77 18.69
CA GLU A 11 -3.77 6.48 17.26
C GLU A 11 -4.41 5.16 16.84
N TRP A 12 -4.50 4.18 17.76
CA TRP A 12 -5.05 2.86 17.49
C TRP A 12 -6.57 2.86 17.64
N MET A 13 -7.09 3.64 18.59
CA MET A 13 -8.53 3.89 18.75
C MET A 13 -9.16 4.56 17.52
N ILE A 14 -8.41 5.45 16.86
CA ILE A 14 -8.89 6.25 15.71
C ILE A 14 -8.57 5.54 14.37
N ARG A 15 -7.78 4.45 14.39
CA ARG A 15 -7.37 3.78 13.16
C ARG A 15 -8.61 3.23 12.43
N GLU A 16 -8.97 3.86 11.32
CA GLU A 16 -10.02 3.35 10.44
C GLU A 16 -9.63 1.95 9.95
N THR A 17 -10.37 0.93 10.39
CA THR A 17 -10.20 -0.47 9.98
C THR A 17 -10.56 -0.71 8.51
N SER A 18 -11.01 0.33 7.79
CA SER A 18 -11.70 0.25 6.49
C SER A 18 -10.86 0.70 5.28
N SER A 19 -9.64 1.20 5.45
CA SER A 19 -8.94 1.90 4.36
C SER A 19 -8.12 1.01 3.42
N SER A 20 -7.92 -0.28 3.72
CA SER A 20 -7.05 -1.17 2.94
C SER A 20 -7.83 -2.31 2.30
N LYS A 21 -8.57 -2.01 1.23
CA LYS A 21 -9.48 -2.98 0.59
C LYS A 21 -8.72 -4.12 -0.09
N LEU A 22 -7.58 -3.83 -0.72
CA LEU A 22 -6.86 -4.80 -1.55
C LEU A 22 -5.85 -5.61 -0.73
N VAL A 23 -5.01 -4.95 0.06
CA VAL A 23 -3.99 -5.66 0.88
C VAL A 23 -4.60 -6.47 2.04
N GLY A 24 -5.87 -6.21 2.37
CA GLY A 24 -6.63 -7.02 3.32
C GLY A 24 -7.22 -8.31 2.71
N MET A 25 -7.19 -8.47 1.39
CA MET A 25 -7.66 -9.69 0.71
C MET A 25 -6.70 -10.85 0.93
N ASP A 26 -7.23 -12.08 0.93
CA ASP A 26 -6.36 -13.23 0.76
C ASP A 26 -5.79 -13.30 -0.66
N LEU A 27 -4.72 -14.08 -0.85
CA LEU A 27 -4.01 -14.17 -2.12
C LEU A 27 -4.88 -14.69 -3.28
N LYS A 28 -5.87 -15.55 -3.00
CA LYS A 28 -6.79 -16.07 -4.04
C LYS A 28 -7.77 -14.98 -4.44
N ALA A 29 -8.37 -14.30 -3.47
CA ALA A 29 -9.28 -13.19 -3.70
C ALA A 29 -8.59 -12.06 -4.48
N PHE A 30 -7.37 -11.68 -4.07
CA PHE A 30 -6.59 -10.66 -4.78
C PHE A 30 -6.30 -11.08 -6.23
N ALA A 31 -5.92 -12.33 -6.47
CA ALA A 31 -5.68 -12.85 -7.82
C ALA A 31 -6.95 -12.88 -8.68
N HIS A 32 -8.09 -13.31 -8.12
CA HIS A 32 -9.38 -13.33 -8.83
C HIS A 32 -9.89 -11.91 -9.12
N GLU A 33 -9.77 -10.98 -8.17
CA GLU A 33 -10.15 -9.58 -8.37
C GLU A 33 -9.31 -8.94 -9.48
N THR A 34 -8.00 -9.19 -9.48
CA THR A 34 -7.08 -8.73 -10.54
C THR A 34 -7.44 -9.28 -11.93
N ALA A 35 -7.95 -10.50 -11.99
CA ALA A 35 -8.35 -11.16 -13.24
C ALA A 35 -9.81 -10.87 -13.65
N SER A 36 -10.52 -10.06 -12.88
CA SER A 36 -11.93 -9.74 -13.13
C SER A 36 -12.11 -8.63 -14.17
N GLU A 37 -13.36 -8.27 -14.47
CA GLU A 37 -13.71 -7.10 -15.29
C GLU A 37 -13.65 -5.78 -14.49
N SER A 38 -13.26 -5.83 -13.21
CA SER A 38 -13.07 -4.65 -12.38
C SER A 38 -11.92 -3.79 -12.92
N PRO A 39 -12.06 -2.46 -12.96
CA PRO A 39 -11.01 -1.58 -13.46
C PRO A 39 -9.83 -1.43 -12.46
N ALA A 40 -9.96 -1.93 -11.23
CA ALA A 40 -8.90 -1.96 -10.23
C ALA A 40 -9.02 -3.24 -9.37
N PRO A 41 -7.90 -3.87 -8.91
CA PRO A 41 -6.53 -3.40 -8.94
C PRO A 41 -5.92 -3.41 -10.35
N GLY A 42 -5.28 -2.31 -10.71
CA GLY A 42 -4.62 -2.13 -12.00
C GLY A 42 -3.15 -2.55 -11.99
N GLY A 43 -2.46 -2.34 -13.13
CA GLY A 43 -1.04 -2.66 -13.26
C GLY A 43 -0.14 -1.93 -12.24
N GLY A 44 -0.50 -0.72 -11.80
CA GLY A 44 0.21 0.02 -10.76
C GLY A 44 0.15 -0.69 -9.40
N SER A 45 -1.06 -1.03 -8.95
CA SER A 45 -1.33 -1.80 -7.73
C SER A 45 -0.57 -3.14 -7.73
N ILE A 46 -0.59 -3.86 -8.86
CA ILE A 46 0.14 -5.13 -9.00
C ILE A 46 1.65 -4.93 -8.99
N SER A 47 2.16 -3.90 -9.66
CA SER A 47 3.60 -3.59 -9.66
C SER A 47 4.09 -3.24 -8.26
N ALA A 48 3.30 -2.49 -7.47
CA ALA A 48 3.60 -2.20 -6.07
C ALA A 48 3.63 -3.48 -5.22
N TYR A 49 2.69 -4.41 -5.43
CA TYR A 49 2.66 -5.67 -4.70
C TYR A 49 3.82 -6.61 -5.08
N VAL A 50 4.17 -6.71 -6.38
CA VAL A 50 5.36 -7.46 -6.82
C VAL A 50 6.63 -6.88 -6.20
N GLY A 51 6.75 -5.54 -6.16
CA GLY A 51 7.85 -4.87 -5.44
C GLY A 51 7.88 -5.22 -3.95
N THR A 52 6.69 -5.30 -3.31
CA THR A 52 6.56 -5.71 -1.91
C THR A 52 7.15 -7.10 -1.69
N LEU A 53 6.86 -8.07 -2.57
CA LEU A 53 7.40 -9.42 -2.47
C LEU A 53 8.93 -9.45 -2.61
N GLY A 54 9.49 -8.65 -3.53
CA GLY A 54 10.94 -8.53 -3.68
C GLY A 54 11.62 -7.96 -2.44
N VAL A 55 11.07 -6.90 -1.87
CA VAL A 55 11.58 -6.29 -0.63
C VAL A 55 11.41 -7.23 0.56
N ALA A 56 10.30 -7.96 0.65
CA ALA A 56 10.06 -8.94 1.70
C ALA A 56 11.14 -10.03 1.72
N LEU A 57 11.51 -10.56 0.55
CA LEU A 57 12.60 -11.53 0.42
C LEU A 57 13.95 -10.95 0.85
N GLY A 58 14.28 -9.73 0.40
CA GLY A 58 15.52 -9.05 0.81
C GLY A 58 15.58 -8.82 2.33
N THR A 59 14.47 -8.37 2.91
CA THR A 59 14.30 -8.14 4.35
C THR A 59 14.44 -9.43 5.15
N MET A 60 13.88 -10.54 4.66
CA MET A 60 14.04 -11.86 5.25
C MET A 60 15.51 -12.28 5.30
N VAL A 61 16.24 -12.13 4.20
CA VAL A 61 17.67 -12.48 4.15
C VAL A 61 18.50 -11.61 5.10
N ALA A 62 18.19 -10.31 5.20
CA ALA A 62 18.84 -9.41 6.15
C ALA A 62 18.58 -9.86 7.60
N ASN A 63 17.33 -10.16 7.98
CA ASN A 63 16.96 -10.67 9.31
C ASN A 63 17.65 -11.99 9.66
N LEU A 64 17.73 -12.92 8.71
CA LEU A 64 18.44 -14.18 8.92
C LEU A 64 19.94 -13.96 9.12
N SER A 65 20.51 -12.99 8.42
CA SER A 65 21.94 -12.70 8.46
C SER A 65 22.35 -11.97 9.74
N SER A 66 21.50 -11.09 10.28
CA SER A 66 21.80 -10.38 11.54
C SER A 66 21.88 -11.29 12.76
N HIS A 67 21.27 -12.48 12.71
CA HIS A 67 21.28 -13.47 13.80
C HIS A 67 22.17 -14.68 13.52
N LYS A 68 22.94 -14.67 12.43
CA LYS A 68 23.75 -15.82 12.00
C LYS A 68 25.15 -15.75 12.60
N ARG A 69 25.52 -16.80 13.36
CA ARG A 69 26.90 -17.02 13.81
C ARG A 69 27.90 -16.92 12.66
N GLY A 70 29.00 -16.20 12.88
CA GLY A 70 30.02 -15.90 11.86
C GLY A 70 29.78 -14.61 11.09
N TRP A 71 28.70 -13.88 11.39
CA TRP A 71 28.44 -12.51 10.93
C TRP A 71 28.29 -11.55 12.12
N ASP A 72 28.77 -11.95 13.29
CA ASP A 72 28.58 -11.24 14.56
C ASP A 72 29.19 -9.83 14.54
N ASP A 73 30.19 -9.59 13.69
CA ASP A 73 30.82 -8.28 13.44
C ASP A 73 30.01 -7.37 12.50
N ARG A 74 29.04 -7.94 11.77
CA ARG A 74 28.18 -7.21 10.80
C ARG A 74 26.71 -7.25 11.14
N TRP A 75 26.34 -7.66 12.35
CA TRP A 75 24.95 -7.73 12.79
C TRP A 75 24.24 -6.38 12.60
N ASP A 76 24.91 -5.26 12.92
CA ASP A 76 24.39 -3.89 12.77
C ASP A 76 24.03 -3.57 11.32
N PHE A 77 24.90 -3.90 10.38
CA PHE A 77 24.67 -3.67 8.95
C PHE A 77 23.40 -4.39 8.48
N PHE A 78 23.27 -5.67 8.83
CA PHE A 78 22.11 -6.46 8.42
C PHE A 78 20.83 -6.01 9.13
N SER A 79 20.90 -5.63 10.41
CA SER A 79 19.76 -5.08 11.14
C SER A 79 19.26 -3.77 10.54
N GLN A 80 20.15 -2.87 10.13
CA GLN A 80 19.78 -1.62 9.45
C GLN A 80 19.06 -1.89 8.12
N TRP A 81 19.55 -2.86 7.33
CA TRP A 81 18.89 -3.24 6.09
C TRP A 81 17.55 -3.93 6.31
N ALA A 82 17.41 -4.71 7.38
CA ALA A 82 16.13 -5.30 7.76
C ALA A 82 15.10 -4.21 8.12
N ASP A 83 15.50 -3.19 8.89
CA ASP A 83 14.63 -2.07 9.24
C ASP A 83 14.24 -1.24 8.00
N ASN A 84 15.21 -0.86 7.17
CA ASN A 84 14.94 -0.17 5.90
C ASN A 84 14.00 -0.98 4.99
N GLY A 85 14.22 -2.29 4.90
CA GLY A 85 13.38 -3.20 4.15
C GLY A 85 11.93 -3.21 4.65
N GLN A 86 11.73 -3.24 5.98
CA GLN A 86 10.41 -3.17 6.58
C GLN A 86 9.69 -1.84 6.27
N GLN A 87 10.40 -0.72 6.32
CA GLN A 87 9.84 0.59 5.98
C GLN A 87 9.40 0.65 4.50
N ILE A 88 10.22 0.13 3.59
CA ILE A 88 9.91 0.08 2.16
C ILE A 88 8.71 -0.86 1.92
N LEU A 89 8.69 -2.03 2.55
CA LEU A 89 7.59 -2.99 2.47
C LEU A 89 6.27 -2.35 2.89
N SER A 90 6.24 -1.67 4.05
CA SER A 90 5.04 -0.98 4.53
C SER A 90 4.61 0.17 3.61
N LYS A 91 5.56 0.85 2.96
CA LYS A 91 5.25 1.88 1.96
C LYS A 91 4.64 1.27 0.70
N LEU A 92 5.22 0.19 0.16
CA LEU A 92 4.74 -0.46 -1.06
C LEU A 92 3.34 -1.08 -0.87
N LEU A 93 3.08 -1.71 0.28
CA LEU A 93 1.73 -2.19 0.61
C LEU A 93 0.70 -1.06 0.57
N ARG A 94 1.01 0.10 1.16
CA ARG A 94 0.12 1.26 1.11
C ARG A 94 -0.13 1.75 -0.32
N LEU A 95 0.89 1.68 -1.18
CA LEU A 95 0.78 2.08 -2.58
C LEU A 95 -0.13 1.16 -3.41
N VAL A 96 -0.36 -0.09 -2.98
CA VAL A 96 -1.34 -0.98 -3.63
C VAL A 96 -2.74 -0.38 -3.54
N ASP A 97 -3.18 0.03 -2.35
CA ASP A 97 -4.49 0.66 -2.18
C ASP A 97 -4.51 2.10 -2.74
N GLU A 98 -3.42 2.86 -2.58
CA GLU A 98 -3.33 4.24 -3.06
C GLU A 98 -3.46 4.35 -4.58
N ASP A 99 -2.88 3.41 -5.34
CA ASP A 99 -3.02 3.37 -6.81
C ASP A 99 -4.49 3.22 -7.22
N THR A 100 -5.23 2.35 -6.55
CA THR A 100 -6.66 2.16 -6.78
C THR A 100 -7.45 3.41 -6.37
N ALA A 101 -7.15 4.01 -5.23
CA ALA A 101 -7.81 5.23 -4.76
C ALA A 101 -7.54 6.43 -5.69
N ALA A 102 -6.34 6.53 -6.27
CA ALA A 102 -6.00 7.55 -7.26
C ALA A 102 -6.78 7.33 -8.57
N PHE A 103 -6.86 6.07 -9.03
CA PHE A 103 -7.65 5.73 -10.21
C PHE A 103 -9.14 6.06 -10.04
N GLU A 104 -9.74 5.73 -8.88
CA GLU A 104 -11.12 6.07 -8.55
C GLU A 104 -11.38 7.59 -8.59
N ARG A 105 -10.45 8.40 -8.06
CA ARG A 105 -10.52 9.87 -8.12
C ARG A 105 -10.51 10.40 -9.55
N ILE A 106 -9.62 9.88 -10.40
CA ILE A 106 -9.58 10.24 -11.82
C ILE A 106 -10.89 9.87 -12.52
N MET A 107 -11.41 8.67 -12.26
CA MET A 107 -12.67 8.22 -12.85
C MET A 107 -13.87 9.05 -12.39
N ALA A 108 -13.90 9.47 -11.13
CA ALA A 108 -14.90 10.39 -10.61
C ALA A 108 -14.84 11.75 -11.34
N ALA A 109 -13.63 12.30 -11.53
CA ALA A 109 -13.45 13.54 -12.28
C ALA A 109 -13.90 13.39 -13.76
N ILE A 110 -13.58 12.26 -14.40
CA ILE A 110 -14.02 11.96 -15.78
C ILE A 110 -15.54 11.83 -15.91
N ARG A 111 -16.25 11.43 -14.85
CA ARG A 111 -17.71 11.31 -14.82
C ARG A 111 -18.42 12.66 -14.64
N LEU A 112 -17.70 13.74 -14.31
CA LEU A 112 -18.30 15.06 -14.17
C LEU A 112 -18.95 15.54 -15.48
N PRO A 113 -20.04 16.32 -15.38
CA PRO A 113 -20.72 16.93 -16.52
C PRO A 113 -19.78 17.70 -17.45
N LYS A 114 -20.20 17.87 -18.70
CA LYS A 114 -19.39 18.52 -19.76
C LYS A 114 -20.25 19.30 -20.77
N GLY A 115 -21.47 19.69 -20.37
CA GLY A 115 -22.44 20.39 -21.20
C GLY A 115 -22.13 21.89 -21.32
N SER A 116 -21.73 22.54 -20.23
CA SER A 116 -21.36 23.97 -20.22
C SER A 116 -19.84 24.19 -20.24
N SER A 117 -19.42 25.43 -20.51
CA SER A 117 -18.01 25.84 -20.39
C SER A 117 -17.50 25.73 -18.96
N GLU A 118 -18.33 26.08 -17.97
CA GLU A 118 -18.03 26.01 -16.55
C GLU A 118 -17.86 24.56 -16.08
N GLU A 119 -18.74 23.65 -16.52
CA GLU A 119 -18.64 22.22 -16.25
C GLU A 119 -17.36 21.60 -16.83
N LYS A 120 -16.99 21.99 -18.05
CA LYS A 120 -15.73 21.55 -18.68
C LYS A 120 -14.51 22.04 -17.90
N ALA A 121 -14.52 23.28 -17.42
CA ALA A 121 -13.44 23.84 -16.62
C ALA A 121 -13.32 23.13 -15.26
N ALA A 122 -14.44 22.93 -14.55
CA ALA A 122 -14.49 22.22 -13.28
C ALA A 122 -14.00 20.78 -13.41
N ARG A 123 -14.43 20.07 -14.47
CA ARG A 123 -13.94 18.73 -14.80
C ARG A 123 -12.44 18.70 -15.05
N GLN A 124 -11.91 19.65 -15.83
CA GLN A 124 -10.49 19.69 -16.13
C GLN A 124 -9.65 20.02 -14.89
N GLN A 125 -10.18 20.84 -13.98
CA GLN A 125 -9.54 21.11 -12.69
C GLN A 125 -9.52 19.85 -11.82
N ALA A 126 -10.66 19.19 -11.67
CA ALA A 126 -10.76 17.94 -10.91
C ALA A 126 -9.82 16.84 -11.44
N MET A 127 -9.64 16.75 -12.77
CA MET A 127 -8.69 15.80 -13.37
C MET A 127 -7.22 16.15 -13.13
N LYS A 128 -6.88 17.42 -12.86
CA LYS A 128 -5.49 17.84 -12.55
C LYS A 128 -5.15 17.66 -11.08
N GLU A 129 -6.15 17.75 -10.21
CA GLU A 129 -6.01 17.62 -8.75
C GLU A 129 -6.10 16.17 -8.26
N ALA A 130 -6.74 15.30 -9.06
CA ALA A 130 -6.80 13.85 -8.85
C ALA A 130 -5.47 13.17 -9.12
#